data_AF-A0A7W2G2J0-F1
#
_entry.id   AF-A0A7W2G2J0-F1
#
_cell.length_a   1.000
_cell.length_b   1.000
_cell.length_c   1.000
_cell.angle_alpha   90.00
_cell.angle_beta   90.00
_cell.angle_gamma   90.00
#
_symmetry.space_group_name_H-M   'P 1'
#
loop_
_entity.id
_entity.type
_entity.pdbx_description
1 polymer ?
#
loop_
_entity_poly.entity_id
_entity_poly.type
_entity_poly.pdbx_seq_one_letter_code
_entity_poly.pdbx_strand_id
1 'polypeptide(L)' 'MNFFIIVLFFIFGLLLFAFGLKKKNHHMITSGGVIVLFILLISINIYLPHI' A
#
# COMPACT_ATOMS: atom_id res chain seq x y z
N MET A 1 -10.31 -14.95 -0.90
CA MET A 1 -9.13 -14.94 -0.01
C MET A 1 -8.08 -13.92 -0.46
N ASN A 2 -7.70 -13.89 -1.75
CA ASN A 2 -6.67 -12.97 -2.26
C ASN A 2 -7.02 -11.47 -2.14
N PHE A 3 -8.26 -11.07 -2.45
CA PHE A 3 -8.66 -9.65 -2.37
C PHE A 3 -8.61 -9.08 -0.95
N PHE A 4 -9.09 -9.83 0.04
CA PHE A 4 -9.07 -9.40 1.44
C PHE A 4 -7.64 -9.17 1.96
N ILE A 5 -6.70 -10.04 1.58
CA ILE A 5 -5.28 -9.92 1.91
C ILE A 5 -4.69 -8.63 1.32
N ILE A 6 -5.02 -8.30 0.08
CA ILE A 6 -4.55 -7.08 -0.59
C ILE A 6 -5.05 -5.82 0.14
N VAL A 7 -6.32 -5.80 0.53
CA VAL A 7 -6.90 -4.69 1.30
C VAL A 7 -6.21 -4.53 2.65
N LEU A 8 -5.92 -5.62 3.37
CA LEU A 8 -5.18 -5.57 4.63
C LEU A 8 -3.76 -5.00 4.45
N PHE A 9 -3.02 -5.44 3.43
CA PHE A 9 -1.71 -4.90 3.11
C PHE A 9 -1.76 -3.42 2.74
N PHE A 10 -2.80 -2.98 2.03
CA PHE A 10 -2.99 -1.57 1.68
C PHE A 10 -3.18 -0.68 2.91
N ILE A 11 -4.02 -1.12 3.85
CA ILE A 11 -4.22 -0.43 5.14
C ILE A 11 -2.89 -0.34 5.90
N PHE A 12 -2.11 -1.42 5.93
CA PHE A 12 -0.81 -1.42 6.60
C PHE A 12 0.18 -0.44 5.96
N GLY A 13 0.24 -0.38 4.63
CA GLY A 13 1.06 0.59 3.89
C GLY A 13 0.69 2.04 4.21
N LEU A 14 -0.60 2.35 4.27
CA LEU A 14 -1.11 3.68 4.66
C LEU A 14 -0.75 4.04 6.10
N LEU A 15 -0.82 3.10 7.04
CA LEU A 15 -0.42 3.33 8.43
C LEU A 15 1.07 3.66 8.55
N LEU A 16 1.94 2.94 7.83
CA LEU A 16 3.37 3.23 7.79
C LEU A 16 3.65 4.61 7.20
N PHE A 17 2.96 4.99 6.12
CA PHE A 17 3.08 6.30 5.50
C PHE A 17 2.64 7.43 6.45
N ALA A 18 1.47 7.28 7.07
CA ALA A 18 0.93 8.25 8.03
C ALA A 18 1.84 8.41 9.27
N PHE A 19 2.40 7.32 9.77
CA PHE A 19 3.35 7.37 10.89
C PHE A 19 4.69 7.99 10.48
N GLY A 20 5.15 7.70 9.26
CA GLY A 20 6.31 8.36 8.66
C GLY A 20 6.14 9.87 8.57
N LEU A 21 4.96 10.33 8.12
CA LEU A 21 4.59 11.75 8.08
C LEU A 21 4.60 12.37 9.49
N LYS A 22 3.97 11.70 10.47
CA LYS A 22 3.91 12.18 11.86
C LYS A 22 5.30 12.35 12.48
N LYS A 23 6.21 11.40 12.23
CA LYS A 23 7.58 11.45 12.73
C LYS A 23 8.55 12.26 11.86
N LYS A 24 8.08 12.83 10.74
CA LYS A 24 8.91 13.48 9.70
C LYS A 24 10.08 12.59 9.25
N ASN A 25 9.90 11.27 9.28
CA ASN A 25 10.93 10.32 8.90
C ASN A 25 10.82 10.05 7.39
N HIS A 26 11.67 10.74 6.62
CA HIS A 26 11.65 10.64 5.16
C HIS A 26 11.81 9.22 4.64
N HIS A 27 12.67 8.39 5.24
CA HIS A 27 12.84 6.99 4.82
C HIS A 27 11.55 6.18 4.99
N MET A 28 10.81 6.44 6.08
CA MET A 28 9.57 5.74 6.36
C MET A 28 8.43 6.20 5.45
N ILE A 29 8.41 7.49 5.09
CA ILE A 29 7.47 8.05 4.11
C ILE A 29 7.72 7.44 2.73
N THR A 30 8.96 7.43 2.23
CA THR A 30 9.26 6.83 0.92
C THR A 30 9.01 5.34 0.91
N SER A 31 9.42 4.60 1.94
CA SER A 31 9.19 3.15 2.02
C SER A 31 7.69 2.82 2.09
N GLY A 32 6.92 3.53 2.93
CA GLY A 32 5.46 3.37 3.00
C GLY A 32 4.76 3.72 1.68
N GLY A 33 5.22 4.79 1.02
CA GLY A 33 4.68 5.23 -0.27
C GLY A 33 4.91 4.20 -1.38
N VAL A 34 6.12 3.65 -1.48
CA VAL A 34 6.44 2.59 -2.45
C VAL A 34 5.58 1.35 -2.23
N ILE A 35 5.38 0.93 -0.97
CA ILE A 35 4.52 -0.21 -0.62
C ILE A 35 3.08 0.03 -1.08
N VAL A 36 2.52 1.20 -0.80
CA VAL A 36 1.16 1.58 -1.22
C VAL A 36 1.03 1.57 -2.75
N LEU A 37 2.01 2.14 -3.46
CA LEU A 37 2.04 2.20 -4.92
C LEU A 37 2.10 0.80 -5.55
N PHE A 38 2.93 -0.09 -4.99
CA PHE A 38 3.09 -1.45 -5.47
C PHE A 38 1.82 -2.30 -5.26
N ILE A 39 1.17 -2.15 -4.11
CA ILE A 39 -0.10 -2.84 -3.82
C ILE A 39 -1.21 -2.34 -4.75
N LEU A 40 -1.22 -1.05 -5.09
CA LEU A 40 -2.17 -0.49 -6.05
C LEU A 40 -2.01 -1.13 -7.43
N LEU A 41 -0.77 -1.28 -7.91
CA LEU A 41 -0.48 -1.94 -9.19
C LEU A 41 -0.91 -3.41 -9.20
N ILE A 42 -0.65 -4.14 -8.11
CA ILE A 42 -1.12 -5.53 -7.94
C ILE A 42 -2.65 -5.58 -7.97
N SER A 43 -3.31 -4.62 -7.30
CA SER A 43 -4.77 -4.55 -7.25
C SER A 43 -5.36 -4.36 -8.64
N ILE A 44 -4.78 -3.45 -9.45
CA ILE A 44 -5.18 -3.23 -10.84
C ILE A 44 -4.95 -4.49 -11.66
N ASN A 45 -3.79 -5.14 -11.55
CA ASN A 45 -3.48 -6.35 -12.32
C ASN A 45 -4.40 -7.54 -12.01
N ILE A 46 -4.90 -7.63 -10.78
CA ILE A 46 -5.84 -8.69 -10.38
C ILE A 46 -7.27 -8.38 -10.83
N TYR A 47 -7.67 -7.11 -10.84
CA TYR A 47 -9.04 -6.71 -11.20
C TYR A 47 -9.27 -6.53 -12.71
N LEU A 48 -8.29 -6.00 -13.47
CA LEU A 48 -8.44 -5.73 -14.90
C LEU A 48 -8.76 -6.96 -15.76
N PRO A 49 -8.16 -8.15 -15.56
CA PRO A 49 -8.46 -9.33 -16.36
C PRO A 49 -9.81 -10.00 -16.02
N HIS A 50 -10.54 -9.46 -15.04
CA HIS A 50 -11.83 -9.97 -14.58
C HIS A 50 -13.03 -9.06 -14.93
N ILE A 51 -12.80 -7.97 -15.69
CA ILE A 51 -13.81 -7.09 -16.29
C ILE A 51 -14.02 -7.51 -17.75
#